data_AF-A0A535AM81-F1
#
_entry.id   AF-A0A535AM81-F1
#
_cell.length_a   1.000
_cell.length_b   1.000
_cell.length_c   1.000
_cell.angle_alpha   90.00
_cell.angle_beta   90.00
_cell.angle_gamma   90.00
#
_symmetry.space_group_name_H-M   'P 1'
#
loop_
_entity.id
_entity.type
_entity.pdbx_description
1 polymer ?
#
loop_
_entity_poly.entity_id
_entity_poly.type
_entity_poly.pdbx_seq_one_letter_code
_entity_poly.pdbx_strand_id
1 'polypeptide(L)'
;MTGECLYILAPFVPTPRDVVDRMLALAEVTSEDLVYDLGCGDGRIIIAAAKQCGARGLGVDIEPYWVEASRANAKQAGVDHLVTFNLQDALTVDLSPATVVMLYLVEWSTRKFRPLITRMVKPGTRIVSHSFSMDNWAPVKVEKFVVASGDARTLYLWIAE
;
A
#
# COMPACT_ATOMS: atom_id res chain seq x y z
N MET A 1 -18.72 27.44 0.28
CA MET A 1 -17.98 26.51 1.17
C MET A 1 -18.65 25.16 1.07
N THR A 2 -18.32 24.39 0.03
CA THR A 2 -18.81 23.01 -0.11
C THR A 2 -17.97 22.16 0.84
N GLY A 3 -18.55 21.79 1.98
CA GLY A 3 -17.95 20.81 2.87
C GLY A 3 -17.87 19.48 2.13
N GLU A 4 -16.72 19.19 1.53
CA GLU A 4 -16.40 17.84 1.08
C GLU A 4 -16.43 16.96 2.33
N CYS A 5 -17.45 16.11 2.41
CA CYS A 5 -17.48 15.04 3.38
C CYS A 5 -16.24 14.18 3.08
N LEU A 6 -15.19 14.34 3.89
CA LEU A 6 -13.94 13.59 3.80
C LEU A 6 -14.29 12.11 3.75
N TYR A 7 -14.19 11.56 2.55
CA TYR A 7 -14.69 10.24 2.26
C TYR A 7 -13.62 9.23 2.64
N ILE A 8 -13.81 8.57 3.78
CA ILE A 8 -12.87 7.58 4.31
C ILE A 8 -12.81 6.38 3.38
N LEU A 9 -11.63 6.12 2.79
CA LEU A 9 -11.41 5.00 1.87
C LEU A 9 -11.53 3.63 2.56
N ALA A 10 -11.26 3.53 3.85
CA ALA A 10 -11.46 2.33 4.66
C ALA A 10 -11.33 2.67 6.15
N PRO A 11 -11.99 1.94 7.07
CA PRO A 11 -11.64 2.01 8.48
C PRO A 11 -10.21 1.51 8.71
N PHE A 12 -9.54 2.00 9.76
CA PHE A 12 -8.23 1.48 10.12
C PHE A 12 -8.33 0.05 10.66
N VAL A 13 -7.98 -0.90 9.81
CA VAL A 13 -7.72 -2.30 10.17
C VAL A 13 -6.35 -2.62 9.60
N PRO A 14 -5.34 -2.87 10.43
CA PRO A 14 -4.01 -2.97 9.88
C PRO A 14 -3.71 -4.37 9.34
N THR A 15 -2.93 -4.44 8.27
CA THR A 15 -2.40 -5.71 7.73
C THR A 15 -1.53 -6.41 8.78
N PRO A 16 -1.79 -7.69 9.13
CA PRO A 16 -0.92 -8.48 10.00
C PRO A 16 0.52 -8.54 9.49
N ARG A 17 1.51 -8.59 10.38
CA ARG A 17 2.93 -8.49 10.01
C ARG A 17 3.38 -9.60 9.05
N ASP A 18 2.93 -10.84 9.28
CA ASP A 18 3.18 -11.98 8.40
C ASP A 18 2.54 -11.82 7.01
N VAL A 19 1.42 -11.11 6.91
CA VAL A 19 0.82 -10.74 5.62
C VAL A 19 1.63 -9.63 4.95
N VAL A 20 2.13 -8.64 5.69
CA VAL A 20 3.04 -7.61 5.14
C VAL A 20 4.27 -8.25 4.52
N ASP A 21 4.93 -9.17 5.24
CA ASP A 21 6.11 -9.88 4.74
C ASP A 21 5.82 -10.63 3.43
N ARG A 22 4.63 -11.27 3.35
CA ARG A 22 4.17 -11.94 2.13
C ARG A 22 3.87 -10.96 0.99
N MET A 23 3.30 -9.79 1.27
CA MET A 23 3.05 -8.76 0.26
C MET A 23 4.37 -8.29 -0.36
N LEU A 24 5.40 -8.03 0.47
CA LEU A 24 6.73 -7.62 0.01
C LEU A 24 7.40 -8.72 -0.81
N ALA A 25 7.30 -9.98 -0.37
CA ALA A 25 7.83 -11.13 -1.11
C ALA A 25 7.10 -11.34 -2.45
N LEU A 26 5.78 -11.19 -2.47
CA LEU A 26 4.96 -11.36 -3.68
C LEU A 26 5.28 -10.29 -4.73
N ALA A 27 5.57 -9.07 -4.31
CA ALA A 27 6.06 -8.01 -5.20
C ALA A 27 7.56 -8.06 -5.48
N GLU A 28 8.29 -9.03 -4.91
CA GLU A 28 9.75 -9.14 -5.05
C GLU A 28 10.44 -7.81 -4.76
N VAL A 29 10.06 -7.15 -3.66
CA VAL A 29 10.55 -5.81 -3.32
C VAL A 29 12.06 -5.84 -3.03
N THR A 30 12.80 -4.92 -3.64
CA THR A 30 14.25 -4.76 -3.47
C THR A 30 14.62 -3.34 -3.05
N SER A 31 15.90 -3.08 -2.79
CA SER A 31 16.40 -1.73 -2.48
C SER A 31 16.30 -0.74 -3.66
N GLU A 32 16.10 -1.24 -4.89
CA GLU A 32 15.90 -0.40 -6.07
C GLU A 32 14.47 0.17 -6.13
N ASP A 33 13.56 -0.36 -5.32
CA ASP A 33 12.16 -0.01 -5.36
C ASP A 33 11.81 1.31 -4.65
N LEU A 34 10.80 1.96 -5.20
CA LEU A 34 10.04 3.03 -4.57
C LEU A 34 8.62 2.51 -4.33
N VAL A 35 8.35 2.12 -3.08
CA VAL A 35 7.10 1.49 -2.65
C VAL A 35 6.10 2.55 -2.20
N TYR A 36 4.90 2.53 -2.75
CA TYR A 36 3.80 3.41 -2.35
C TYR A 36 2.73 2.61 -1.61
N ASP A 37 2.21 3.15 -0.51
CA ASP A 37 1.13 2.56 0.28
C ASP A 37 -0.02 3.56 0.42
N LEU A 38 -1.18 3.23 -0.17
CA LEU A 38 -2.32 4.14 -0.32
C LEU A 38 -3.34 3.89 0.81
N GLY A 39 -3.33 4.76 1.83
CA GLY A 39 -4.01 4.52 3.10
C GLY A 39 -3.09 3.81 4.09
N CYS A 40 -1.92 4.40 4.34
CA CYS A 40 -0.81 3.72 5.00
C CYS A 40 -0.99 3.47 6.50
N GLY A 41 -1.96 4.11 7.15
CA GLY A 41 -2.24 3.94 8.57
C GLY A 41 -0.99 4.16 9.43
N ASP A 42 -0.62 3.15 10.23
CA ASP A 42 0.56 3.21 11.11
C ASP A 42 1.91 3.09 10.37
N GLY A 43 1.90 3.06 9.04
CA GLY A 43 3.08 3.03 8.17
C GLY A 43 3.75 1.66 8.07
N ARG A 44 3.15 0.60 8.61
CA ARG A 44 3.82 -0.70 8.77
C ARG A 44 4.35 -1.33 7.49
N ILE A 45 3.68 -1.13 6.35
CA ILE A 45 4.11 -1.69 5.06
C ILE A 45 5.36 -0.96 4.57
N ILE A 46 5.32 0.37 4.53
CA ILE A 46 6.44 1.21 4.11
C ILE A 46 7.66 1.04 5.02
N ILE A 47 7.43 0.96 6.35
CA ILE A 47 8.49 0.71 7.33
C ILE A 47 9.11 -0.67 7.14
N ALA A 48 8.29 -1.70 6.86
CA ALA A 48 8.79 -3.05 6.60
C ALA A 48 9.60 -3.10 5.29
N ALA A 49 9.12 -2.47 4.22
CA ALA A 49 9.83 -2.38 2.95
C ALA A 49 11.23 -1.74 3.12
N ALA A 50 11.30 -0.63 3.86
CA ALA A 50 12.58 0.02 4.14
C ALA A 50 13.50 -0.83 5.03
N LYS A 51 12.96 -1.42 6.10
CA LYS A 51 13.75 -2.17 7.08
C LYS A 51 14.24 -3.52 6.55
N GLN A 52 13.43 -4.21 5.77
CA GLN A 52 13.69 -5.58 5.30
C GLN A 52 14.37 -5.61 3.93
N CYS A 53 13.98 -4.70 3.03
CA CYS A 53 14.43 -4.70 1.64
C CYS A 53 15.38 -3.54 1.31
N GLY A 54 15.54 -2.56 2.21
CA GLY A 54 16.28 -1.32 1.92
C GLY A 54 15.58 -0.41 0.91
N ALA A 55 14.30 -0.66 0.63
CA ALA A 55 13.52 0.10 -0.34
C ALA A 55 13.25 1.53 0.17
N ARG A 56 13.07 2.46 -0.76
CA ARG A 56 12.48 3.76 -0.44
C ARG A 56 10.96 3.63 -0.43
N GLY A 57 10.27 4.50 0.29
CA GLY A 57 8.81 4.45 0.27
C GLY A 57 8.08 5.74 0.59
N LEU A 58 6.86 5.82 0.08
CA LEU A 58 5.88 6.86 0.38
C LEU A 58 4.61 6.21 0.95
N GLY A 59 4.26 6.55 2.17
CA GLY A 59 2.93 6.30 2.71
C GLY A 59 2.06 7.55 2.62
N VAL A 60 0.80 7.39 2.23
CA VAL A 60 -0.18 8.48 2.29
C VAL A 60 -1.36 8.08 3.15
N ASP A 61 -1.84 9.00 3.96
CA ASP A 61 -3.08 8.82 4.72
C ASP A 61 -3.82 10.15 4.80
N ILE A 62 -5.15 10.09 4.90
CA ILE A 62 -6.00 11.27 4.99
C ILE A 62 -6.16 11.75 6.43
N GLU A 63 -5.88 10.88 7.41
CA GLU A 63 -5.99 11.20 8.82
C GLU A 63 -4.65 11.71 9.38
N PRO A 64 -4.59 12.95 9.92
CA PRO A 64 -3.36 13.51 10.47
C PRO A 64 -2.70 12.63 11.53
N TYR A 65 -3.51 11.97 12.37
CA TYR A 65 -3.03 11.06 13.41
C TYR A 65 -2.19 9.92 12.85
N TRP A 66 -2.62 9.29 11.75
CA TRP A 66 -1.89 8.17 11.14
C TRP A 66 -0.58 8.62 10.50
N VAL A 67 -0.55 9.81 9.91
CA VAL A 67 0.68 10.41 9.37
C VAL A 67 1.68 10.71 10.49
N GLU A 68 1.22 11.25 11.62
CA GLU A 68 2.10 11.48 12.78
C GLU A 68 2.61 10.17 13.38
N ALA A 69 1.72 9.19 13.56
CA ALA A 69 2.08 7.88 14.09
C ALA A 69 3.08 7.13 13.18
N SER A 70 2.86 7.14 11.87
CA SER A 70 3.76 6.50 10.89
C SER A 70 5.15 7.14 10.86
N ARG A 71 5.24 8.47 10.93
CA ARG A 71 6.53 9.19 11.07
C ARG A 71 7.25 8.80 12.37
N ALA A 72 6.53 8.77 13.49
CA ALA A 72 7.10 8.37 14.78
C ALA A 72 7.59 6.90 14.74
N ASN A 73 6.80 5.99 14.16
CA ASN A 73 7.15 4.59 14.00
C ASN A 73 8.37 4.39 13.10
N ALA A 74 8.48 5.15 12.00
CA ALA A 74 9.63 5.09 11.10
C ALA A 74 10.92 5.56 11.79
N LYS A 75 10.84 6.64 12.58
CA LYS A 75 11.96 7.11 13.40
C LYS A 75 12.35 6.09 14.46
N GLN A 76 11.38 5.49 15.15
CA GLN A 76 11.63 4.42 16.13
C GLN A 76 12.28 3.18 15.48
N ALA A 77 11.90 2.88 14.25
CA ALA A 77 12.48 1.78 13.46
C ALA A 77 13.84 2.13 12.84
N GLY A 78 14.28 3.40 12.89
CA GLY A 78 15.56 3.87 12.35
C GLY A 78 15.59 3.95 10.82
N VAL A 79 14.44 4.06 10.16
CA VAL A 79 14.32 4.05 8.69
C VAL A 79 13.73 5.33 8.11
N ASP A 80 13.55 6.37 8.92
CA ASP A 80 12.98 7.67 8.53
C ASP A 80 13.75 8.38 7.41
N HIS A 81 15.01 8.03 7.20
CA HIS A 81 15.83 8.51 6.08
C HIS A 81 15.50 7.85 4.73
N LEU A 82 14.75 6.75 4.71
CA LEU A 82 14.34 6.03 3.48
C LEU A 82 12.87 6.28 3.11
N VAL A 83 12.07 6.79 4.04
CA VAL A 83 10.61 6.82 3.89
C VAL A 83 10.03 8.20 4.15
N THR A 84 8.95 8.51 3.46
CA THR A 84 8.17 9.73 3.66
C THR A 84 6.71 9.36 3.92
N PHE A 85 6.03 10.13 4.76
CA PHE A 85 4.60 10.00 5.01
C PHE A 85 3.91 11.35 4.81
N ASN A 86 2.88 11.38 3.97
CA ASN A 86 2.17 12.60 3.62
C ASN A 86 0.71 12.55 4.08
N LEU A 87 0.23 13.66 4.63
CA LEU A 87 -1.19 13.92 4.82
C LEU A 87 -1.79 14.31 3.47
N GLN A 88 -2.44 13.35 2.82
CA GLN A 88 -2.93 13.51 1.46
C GLN A 88 -4.07 12.54 1.15
N ASP A 89 -5.03 12.98 0.33
CA ASP A 89 -5.97 12.06 -0.30
C ASP A 89 -5.24 11.16 -1.29
N ALA A 90 -5.25 9.85 -1.01
CA ALA A 90 -4.63 8.83 -1.85
C ALA A 90 -5.15 8.85 -3.30
N LEU A 91 -6.39 9.30 -3.56
CA LEU A 91 -6.93 9.43 -4.93
C LEU A 91 -6.28 10.55 -5.74
N THR A 92 -5.53 11.44 -5.09
CA THR A 92 -4.86 12.59 -5.70
C THR A 92 -3.35 12.42 -5.84
N VAL A 93 -2.79 11.31 -5.36
CA VAL A 93 -1.35 11.05 -5.38
C VAL A 93 -0.88 10.81 -6.81
N ASP A 94 0.26 11.41 -7.17
CA ASP A 94 0.98 11.06 -8.39
C ASP A 94 1.68 9.72 -8.23
N LEU A 95 1.15 8.68 -8.89
CA LEU A 95 1.67 7.32 -8.86
C LEU A 95 2.79 7.08 -9.87
N SER A 96 3.11 8.03 -10.76
CA SER A 96 4.11 7.85 -11.82
C SER A 96 5.54 7.53 -11.34
N PRO A 97 5.98 7.91 -10.13
CA PRO A 97 7.28 7.49 -9.61
C PRO A 97 7.31 6.06 -9.07
N ALA A 98 6.15 5.49 -8.69
CA ALA A 98 6.09 4.23 -7.95
C ALA A 98 6.50 3.03 -8.81
N THR A 99 7.39 2.19 -8.27
CA THR A 99 7.74 0.90 -8.89
C THR A 99 6.94 -0.25 -8.28
N VAL A 100 6.39 -0.04 -7.08
CA VAL A 100 5.50 -0.95 -6.37
C VAL A 100 4.39 -0.17 -5.69
N VAL A 101 3.14 -0.61 -5.84
CA VAL A 101 1.97 -0.03 -5.16
C VAL A 101 1.32 -1.09 -4.26
N MET A 102 1.08 -0.75 -3.01
CA MET A 102 0.50 -1.60 -1.98
C MET A 102 -0.88 -1.06 -1.59
N LEU A 103 -1.84 -1.98 -1.41
CA LEU A 103 -3.22 -1.66 -1.07
C LEU A 103 -3.75 -2.61 0.01
N TYR A 104 -4.32 -2.04 1.07
CA TYR A 104 -5.28 -2.75 1.92
C TYR A 104 -6.44 -1.81 2.27
N LEU A 105 -7.46 -1.80 1.41
CA LEU A 105 -8.66 -0.98 1.57
C LEU A 105 -9.89 -1.88 1.67
N VAL A 106 -11.08 -1.32 1.42
CA VAL A 106 -12.30 -2.11 1.17
C VAL A 106 -12.54 -2.26 -0.34
N GLU A 107 -13.42 -3.19 -0.72
CA GLU A 107 -13.67 -3.57 -2.12
C GLU A 107 -14.00 -2.37 -3.02
N TRP A 108 -14.95 -1.54 -2.61
CA TRP A 108 -15.40 -0.41 -3.42
C TRP A 108 -14.30 0.63 -3.64
N SER A 109 -13.38 0.81 -2.68
CA SER A 109 -12.26 1.77 -2.76
C SER A 109 -11.18 1.24 -3.67
N THR A 110 -10.85 -0.04 -3.52
CA THR A 110 -9.87 -0.74 -4.33
C THR A 110 -10.20 -0.60 -5.83
N ARG A 111 -11.49 -0.68 -6.18
CA ARG A 111 -11.98 -0.46 -7.55
C ARG A 111 -11.74 0.97 -8.07
N LYS A 112 -11.75 1.99 -7.21
CA LYS A 112 -11.46 3.39 -7.59
C LYS A 112 -9.98 3.60 -7.96
N PHE A 113 -9.08 2.80 -7.39
CA PHE A 113 -7.65 2.91 -7.68
C PHE A 113 -7.25 2.30 -9.02
N ARG A 114 -8.01 1.33 -9.53
CA ARG A 114 -7.74 0.72 -10.85
C ARG A 114 -7.48 1.77 -11.95
N PRO A 115 -8.40 2.70 -12.27
CA PRO A 115 -8.17 3.68 -13.33
C PRO A 115 -6.99 4.63 -13.06
N LEU A 116 -6.71 4.94 -11.80
CA LEU A 116 -5.56 5.78 -11.42
C LEU A 116 -4.25 5.05 -11.69
N ILE A 117 -4.16 3.81 -11.20
CA ILE A 117 -3.00 2.93 -11.40
C ILE A 117 -2.76 2.74 -12.91
N THR A 118 -3.75 2.23 -13.65
CA THR A 118 -3.58 1.92 -15.09
C THR A 118 -3.26 3.14 -15.95
N ARG A 119 -3.52 4.36 -15.47
CA ARG A 119 -3.22 5.61 -16.19
C ARG A 119 -1.85 6.18 -15.85
N MET A 120 -1.39 6.02 -14.60
CA MET A 120 -0.27 6.82 -14.07
C MET A 120 1.01 6.01 -13.88
N VAL A 121 0.91 4.73 -13.49
CA VAL A 121 2.12 3.94 -13.22
C VAL A 121 2.82 3.58 -14.52
N LYS A 122 4.12 3.30 -14.44
CA LYS A 122 4.92 2.87 -15.59
C LYS A 122 4.68 1.38 -15.87
N PRO A 123 4.88 0.94 -17.12
CA PRO A 123 4.98 -0.49 -17.44
C PRO A 123 5.99 -1.18 -16.52
N GLY A 124 5.65 -2.37 -16.04
CA GLY A 124 6.46 -3.14 -15.08
C GLY A 124 6.24 -2.78 -13.61
N THR A 125 5.48 -1.73 -13.27
CA THR A 125 5.11 -1.45 -11.88
C THR A 125 4.27 -2.60 -11.33
N ARG A 126 4.62 -3.11 -10.14
CA ARG A 126 3.91 -4.20 -9.47
C ARG A 126 2.87 -3.63 -8.51
N ILE A 127 1.69 -4.23 -8.48
CA ILE A 127 0.59 -3.81 -7.62
C ILE A 127 0.15 -4.98 -6.77
N VAL A 128 0.21 -4.84 -5.45
CA VAL A 128 -0.25 -5.87 -4.51
C VAL A 128 -1.45 -5.34 -3.73
N SER A 129 -2.54 -6.10 -3.75
CA SER A 129 -3.73 -5.84 -2.96
C SER A 129 -4.00 -6.95 -1.95
N HIS A 130 -4.27 -6.57 -0.71
CA HIS A 130 -4.70 -7.46 0.36
C HIS A 130 -6.22 -7.56 0.39
N SER A 131 -6.74 -8.79 0.34
CA SER A 131 -8.15 -9.20 0.40
C SER A 131 -9.02 -8.88 -0.81
N PHE A 132 -8.81 -7.76 -1.52
CA PHE A 132 -9.74 -7.29 -2.55
C PHE A 132 -9.14 -7.24 -3.95
N SER A 133 -9.89 -7.77 -4.92
CA SER A 133 -9.55 -7.73 -6.36
C SER A 133 -9.98 -6.41 -7.02
N MET A 134 -9.54 -6.17 -8.24
CA MET A 134 -9.92 -5.03 -9.10
C MET A 134 -10.87 -5.43 -10.25
N ASP A 135 -11.80 -6.34 -9.95
CA ASP A 135 -12.82 -6.88 -10.84
C ASP A 135 -12.26 -7.45 -12.16
N ASN A 136 -12.65 -6.86 -13.30
CA ASN A 136 -12.31 -7.30 -14.66
C ASN A 136 -10.85 -6.98 -15.04
N TRP A 137 -9.97 -6.75 -14.07
CA TRP A 137 -8.53 -6.70 -14.29
C TRP A 137 -7.93 -7.96 -13.70
N ALA A 138 -7.58 -8.91 -14.56
CA ALA A 138 -7.07 -10.20 -14.12
C ALA A 138 -5.68 -10.02 -13.48
N PRO A 139 -5.47 -10.52 -12.25
CA PRO A 139 -4.15 -10.53 -11.61
C PRO A 139 -3.24 -11.56 -12.30
N VAL A 140 -1.94 -11.26 -12.33
CA VAL A 140 -0.93 -12.21 -12.81
C VAL A 140 -0.69 -13.34 -11.80
N LYS A 141 -0.98 -13.09 -10.51
CA LYS A 141 -0.87 -14.09 -9.45
C LYS A 141 -1.88 -13.83 -8.33
N VAL A 142 -2.43 -14.91 -7.77
CA VAL A 142 -3.31 -14.89 -6.60
C VAL A 142 -2.76 -15.87 -5.57
N GLU A 143 -2.48 -15.40 -4.37
CA GLU A 143 -2.06 -16.25 -3.25
C GLU A 143 -3.16 -16.33 -2.20
N LYS A 144 -3.55 -17.55 -1.83
CA LYS A 144 -4.51 -17.83 -0.75
C LYS A 144 -3.79 -18.62 0.33
N PHE A 145 -3.87 -18.16 1.57
CA PHE A 145 -3.19 -18.80 2.71
C PHE A 145 -3.93 -18.51 4.01
N VAL A 146 -3.55 -19.23 5.07
CA VAL A 146 -4.06 -19.04 6.42
C VAL A 146 -2.94 -18.44 7.26
N VAL A 147 -3.21 -17.33 7.95
CA VAL A 147 -2.26 -16.69 8.87
C VAL A 147 -2.23 -17.42 10.21
N ALA A 148 -1.25 -17.12 11.05
CA ALA A 148 -1.09 -17.79 12.36
C ALA A 148 -2.32 -17.66 13.28
N SER A 149 -3.15 -16.62 13.10
CA SER A 149 -4.42 -16.45 13.83
C SER A 149 -5.52 -17.43 13.39
N GLY A 150 -5.34 -18.16 12.29
CA GLY A 150 -6.35 -19.04 11.70
C GLY A 150 -7.22 -18.37 10.63
N ASP A 151 -7.04 -17.06 10.39
CA ASP A 151 -7.82 -16.36 9.35
C ASP A 151 -7.31 -16.69 7.94
N ALA A 152 -8.23 -16.95 7.02
CA ALA A 152 -7.90 -17.03 5.60
C ALA A 152 -7.63 -15.62 5.03
N ARG A 153 -6.56 -15.48 4.27
CA ARG A 153 -6.16 -14.24 3.57
C ARG A 153 -5.95 -14.52 2.10
N THR A 154 -6.18 -13.49 1.28
CA THR A 154 -5.89 -13.53 -0.16
C THR A 154 -5.05 -12.31 -0.52
N LEU A 155 -3.99 -12.52 -1.29
CA LEU A 155 -3.20 -11.47 -1.93
C LEU A 155 -3.35 -11.59 -3.45
N TYR A 156 -3.41 -10.43 -4.10
CA TYR A 156 -3.48 -10.32 -5.55
C TYR A 156 -2.29 -9.51 -6.05
N LEU A 157 -1.67 -9.96 -7.13
CA LEU A 157 -0.58 -9.25 -7.81
C LEU A 157 -1.00 -8.91 -9.25
N TRP A 158 -0.77 -7.67 -9.64
CA TRP A 158 -0.78 -7.22 -11.04
C TRP A 158 0.59 -6.65 -11.41
N ILE A 159 0.90 -6.68 -12.70
CA ILE A 159 2.03 -5.96 -13.29
C ILE A 159 1.43 -5.03 -14.35
N ALA A 160 1.75 -3.75 -14.28
CA ALA A 160 1.28 -2.78 -15.26
C ALA A 160 1.91 -3.04 -16.64
N GLU A 161 1.10 -2.92 -17.68
CA GLU A 161 1.49 -3.07 -19.09
C GLU A 161 2.02 -1.77 -19.70
#